data_AF-A0A0D2XV08-F1
#
_entry.id   AF-A0A0D2XV08-F1
#
_cell.length_a   1.000
_cell.length_b   1.000
_cell.length_c   1.000
_cell.angle_alpha   90.00
_cell.angle_beta   90.00
_cell.angle_gamma   90.00
#
_symmetry.space_group_name_H-M   'P 1'
#
loop_
_entity.id
_entity.type
_entity.pdbx_description
1 polymer ?
#
loop_
_entity_poly.entity_id
_entity_poly.type
_entity_poly.pdbx_seq_one_letter_code
_entity_poly.pdbx_strand_id
1 'polypeptide(L)'
;MERQALDGKSTTEYRTLDNCQCSQCVNQDTKQRNVDTFQLKEEDLKVVDFKETEDKLHVNWSDGHESQHPLSYLYCWFKGAYAKEFGKDQ
;
A
#
# COMPACT_ATOMS: atom_id res chain seq x y z
N MET A 1 -4.90 12.54 26.64
CA MET A 1 -6.06 11.88 26.00
C MET A 1 -6.60 12.83 24.95
N GLU A 2 -7.28 12.26 23.97
CA GLU A 2 -8.04 12.92 22.89
C GLU A 2 -7.26 13.48 21.69
N ARG A 3 -7.17 12.57 20.71
CA ARG A 3 -7.25 12.72 19.26
C ARG A 3 -7.83 14.07 18.80
N GLN A 4 -7.14 14.72 17.88
CA GLN A 4 -7.82 15.50 16.84
C GLN A 4 -7.22 15.20 15.47
N ALA A 5 -8.16 15.11 14.53
CA ALA A 5 -8.08 14.64 13.16
C ALA A 5 -6.84 15.11 12.40
N LEU A 6 -6.17 14.16 11.74
CA LEU A 6 -5.43 14.49 10.54
C LEU A 6 -6.47 14.77 9.45
N ASP A 7 -6.59 16.06 9.16
CA ASP A 7 -7.09 16.66 7.93
C ASP A 7 -7.11 15.69 6.75
N GLY A 8 -8.25 15.62 6.05
CA GLY A 8 -8.55 14.66 4.99
C GLY A 8 -7.48 14.54 3.89
N LYS A 9 -6.46 13.71 4.14
CA LYS A 9 -5.46 13.27 3.16
C LYS A 9 -5.98 12.07 2.38
N SER A 10 -6.92 12.41 1.51
CA SER A 10 -7.09 11.94 0.13
C SER A 10 -6.13 10.84 -0.40
N THR A 11 -6.70 9.65 -0.64
CA THR A 11 -6.65 8.85 -1.89
C THR A 11 -5.41 8.05 -2.33
N THR A 12 -4.29 8.02 -1.60
CA THR A 12 -3.14 7.17 -2.04
C THR A 12 -3.00 5.84 -1.30
N GLU A 13 -3.38 5.74 -0.02
CA GLU A 13 -3.26 4.50 0.77
C GLU A 13 -4.02 3.33 0.12
N TYR A 14 -5.22 3.62 -0.40
CA TYR A 14 -6.06 2.67 -1.14
C TYR A 14 -5.35 2.09 -2.36
N ARG A 15 -4.53 2.90 -3.06
CA ARG A 15 -3.87 2.48 -4.30
C ARG A 15 -2.76 1.46 -4.07
N THR A 16 -2.13 1.47 -2.90
CA THR A 16 -0.97 0.63 -2.65
C THR A 16 -1.40 -0.80 -2.30
N LEU A 17 -2.46 -0.99 -1.48
CA LEU A 17 -3.03 -2.33 -1.26
C LEU A 17 -3.77 -2.85 -2.49
N ASP A 18 -4.56 -2.02 -3.18
CA ASP A 18 -5.24 -2.42 -4.41
C ASP A 18 -4.27 -2.95 -5.46
N ASN A 19 -3.01 -2.52 -5.44
CA ASN A 19 -2.00 -2.97 -6.38
C ASN A 19 -0.98 -3.91 -5.74
N CYS A 20 -1.32 -4.58 -4.63
CA CYS A 20 -0.54 -5.69 -4.10
C CYS A 20 -0.32 -6.73 -5.21
N GLN A 21 0.95 -7.07 -5.47
CA GLN A 21 1.35 -7.99 -6.54
C GLN A 21 1.55 -9.44 -6.05
N CYS A 22 1.17 -9.76 -4.81
CA CYS A 22 1.29 -11.10 -4.28
C CYS A 22 0.34 -12.07 -5.02
N SER A 23 0.59 -13.38 -4.92
CA SER A 23 -0.23 -14.41 -5.57
C SER A 23 -1.68 -14.47 -5.06
N GLN A 24 -1.94 -13.96 -3.86
CA GLN A 24 -3.30 -13.86 -3.31
C GLN A 24 -4.10 -12.73 -3.97
N CYS A 25 -3.43 -11.63 -4.33
CA CYS A 25 -4.07 -10.44 -4.91
C CYS A 25 -4.10 -10.45 -6.44
N VAL A 26 -3.09 -11.04 -7.08
CA VAL A 26 -2.94 -11.07 -8.54
C VAL A 26 -2.53 -12.48 -8.99
N ASN A 27 -3.23 -12.99 -10.01
CA ASN A 27 -2.84 -14.20 -10.72
C ASN A 27 -1.51 -13.99 -11.44
N GLN A 28 -0.51 -14.81 -11.11
CA GLN A 28 0.85 -14.58 -11.59
C GLN A 28 1.05 -14.92 -13.08
N ASP A 29 0.18 -15.73 -13.67
CA ASP A 29 0.24 -16.10 -15.10
C ASP A 29 -0.54 -15.11 -15.96
N THR A 30 -1.74 -14.73 -15.55
CA THR A 30 -2.65 -13.89 -16.35
C THR A 30 -2.58 -12.41 -16.00
N LYS A 31 -1.93 -12.07 -14.88
CA LYS A 31 -1.87 -10.71 -14.29
C LYS A 31 -3.26 -10.12 -13.99
N GLN A 32 -4.28 -10.97 -13.90
CA GLN A 32 -5.62 -10.57 -13.48
C GLN A 32 -5.71 -10.47 -11.96
N ARG A 33 -6.58 -9.59 -11.47
CA ARG A 33 -6.86 -9.42 -10.04
C ARG A 33 -7.67 -10.62 -9.52
N ASN A 34 -7.29 -11.14 -8.36
CA ASN A 34 -7.99 -12.22 -7.65
C ASN A 34 -8.95 -11.71 -6.56
N VAL A 35 -8.80 -10.45 -6.15
CA VAL A 35 -9.57 -9.82 -5.07
C VAL A 35 -10.72 -8.99 -5.64
N ASP A 36 -11.89 -9.10 -5.00
CA ASP A 36 -12.99 -8.17 -5.25
C ASP A 36 -12.74 -6.87 -4.48
N THR A 37 -12.42 -5.80 -5.21
CA THR A 37 -12.15 -4.47 -4.62
C THR A 37 -13.36 -3.89 -3.90
N PHE A 38 -14.58 -4.30 -4.24
CA PHE A 38 -15.79 -3.85 -3.55
C PHE A 38 -15.92 -4.44 -2.14
N GLN A 39 -15.18 -5.51 -1.83
CA GLN A 39 -15.15 -6.11 -0.48
C GLN A 39 -14.06 -5.50 0.40
N LEU A 40 -13.12 -4.72 -0.16
CA LEU A 40 -12.08 -4.06 0.60
C LEU A 40 -12.68 -2.89 1.39
N LYS A 41 -12.70 -3.02 2.72
CA LYS A 41 -13.19 -1.97 3.61
C LYS A 41 -12.05 -1.09 4.05
N GLU A 42 -12.30 0.21 4.24
CA GLU A 42 -11.30 1.18 4.68
C GLU A 42 -10.61 0.80 6.02
N GLU A 43 -11.30 0.07 6.88
CA GLU A 43 -10.75 -0.44 8.14
C GLU A 43 -9.63 -1.49 7.96
N ASP A 44 -9.62 -2.20 6.84
CA ASP A 44 -8.66 -3.24 6.47
C ASP A 44 -7.41 -2.66 5.77
N LEU A 45 -7.46 -1.37 5.40
CA LEU A 45 -6.46 -0.71 4.54
C LEU A 45 -5.45 0.14 5.31
N LYS A 46 -5.33 -0.05 6.62
CA LYS A 46 -4.43 0.76 7.43
C LYS A 46 -3.04 0.14 7.45
N VAL A 47 -2.04 0.94 7.14
CA VAL A 47 -0.63 0.53 7.32
C VAL A 47 -0.35 0.37 8.81
N VAL A 48 0.00 -0.85 9.21
CA VAL A 48 0.44 -1.19 10.56
C VAL A 48 1.94 -0.92 10.70
N ASP A 49 2.72 -1.35 9.72
CA ASP A 49 4.16 -1.18 9.66
C ASP A 49 4.63 -1.21 8.20
N PHE A 50 5.79 -0.63 7.93
CA PHE A 50 6.42 -0.73 6.63
C PHE A 50 7.94 -0.73 6.75
N LYS A 51 8.59 -1.44 5.84
CA LYS A 51 10.03 -1.52 5.77
C LYS A 51 10.49 -1.45 4.33
N GLU A 52 11.36 -0.50 4.04
CA GLU A 52 12.06 -0.47 2.77
C GLU A 52 13.34 -1.32 2.82
N THR A 53 13.55 -2.12 1.79
CA THR A 53 14.82 -2.79 1.46
C THR A 53 15.47 -2.07 0.29
N GLU A 54 16.63 -2.56 -0.16
CA GLU A 54 17.34 -1.96 -1.30
C GLU A 54 16.48 -1.88 -2.58
N ASP A 55 15.58 -2.84 -2.79
CA ASP A 55 14.82 -3.00 -4.04
C ASP A 55 13.29 -2.89 -3.87
N LYS A 56 12.76 -2.98 -2.64
CA LYS A 56 11.32 -3.11 -2.38
C LYS A 56 10.87 -2.32 -1.16
N LEU A 57 9.59 -1.96 -1.17
CA LEU A 57 8.82 -1.57 0.01
C LEU A 57 7.99 -2.75 0.47
N HIS A 58 8.17 -3.16 1.73
CA HIS A 58 7.33 -4.11 2.44
C HIS A 58 6.31 -3.34 3.28
N VAL A 59 5.04 -3.73 3.22
CA VAL A 59 3.96 -3.09 3.97
C VAL A 59 3.12 -4.15 4.66
N ASN A 60 2.87 -3.95 5.95
CA ASN A 60 1.98 -4.77 6.77
C ASN A 60 0.67 -4.02 6.98
N TRP A 61 -0.46 -4.69 6.77
CA TRP A 61 -1.79 -4.11 6.76
C TRP A 61 -2.60 -4.55 7.98
N SER A 62 -3.67 -3.80 8.31
CA SER A 62 -4.48 -4.06 9.52
C SER A 62 -5.29 -5.34 9.46
N ASP A 63 -5.56 -5.87 8.26
CA ASP A 63 -6.15 -7.20 8.04
C ASP A 63 -5.14 -8.35 8.20
N GLY A 64 -3.87 -8.03 8.49
CA GLY A 64 -2.77 -8.98 8.60
C GLY A 64 -2.14 -9.35 7.27
N HIS A 65 -2.52 -8.71 6.16
CA HIS A 65 -1.89 -8.92 4.87
C HIS A 65 -0.48 -8.30 4.84
N GLU A 66 0.39 -8.89 4.01
CA GLU A 66 1.72 -8.35 3.74
C GLU A 66 1.88 -8.12 2.23
N SER A 67 2.21 -6.90 1.83
CA SER A 67 2.49 -6.57 0.43
C SER A 67 3.96 -6.22 0.21
N GLN A 68 4.44 -6.54 -0.99
CA GLN A 68 5.79 -6.19 -1.45
C GLN A 68 5.70 -5.45 -2.78
N HIS A 69 6.29 -4.26 -2.82
CA HIS A 69 6.25 -3.39 -3.98
C HIS A 69 7.68 -3.06 -4.43
N PRO A 70 8.08 -3.43 -5.65
CA PRO A 70 9.37 -2.98 -6.20
C PRO A 70 9.46 -1.46 -6.18
N LEU A 71 10.56 -0.91 -5.67
CA LEU A 71 10.78 0.54 -5.63
C LEU A 71 10.76 1.13 -7.04
N SER A 72 11.27 0.41 -8.04
CA SER A 72 11.22 0.81 -9.46
C SER A 72 9.78 1.03 -9.94
N TYR A 73 8.84 0.18 -9.54
CA TYR A 73 7.42 0.34 -9.83
C TYR A 73 6.86 1.59 -9.13
N LEU A 74 7.15 1.75 -7.83
CA LEU A 74 6.69 2.92 -7.07
C LEU A 74 7.24 4.23 -7.64
N TYR A 75 8.51 4.29 -8.01
CA TYR A 75 9.09 5.49 -8.63
C TYR A 75 8.52 5.78 -10.02
N CYS A 76 8.22 4.74 -10.80
CA CYS A 76 7.67 4.89 -12.15
C CYS A 76 6.26 5.49 -12.11
N TRP A 77 5.41 5.00 -11.22
CA TRP A 77 3.98 5.33 -11.19
C TRP A 77 3.59 6.36 -10.12
N PHE A 78 4.41 6.54 -9.08
CA PHE A 78 4.08 7.35 -7.89
C PHE A 78 5.26 8.24 -7.47
N LYS A 79 5.80 9.02 -8.42
CA LYS A 79 6.96 9.92 -8.22
C LYS A 79 6.88 10.73 -6.92
N GLY A 80 7.62 10.29 -5.89
CA GLY A 80 7.74 10.96 -4.59
C GLY A 80 6.47 10.94 -3.71
N ALA A 81 5.39 10.28 -4.13
CA ALA A 81 4.16 10.20 -3.34
C ALA A 81 4.32 9.22 -2.17
N TYR A 82 4.86 8.02 -2.44
CA TYR A 82 5.08 7.03 -1.39
C TYR A 82 6.12 7.52 -0.37
N ALA A 83 7.16 8.24 -0.80
CA ALA A 83 8.17 8.81 0.09
C ALA A 83 7.53 9.77 1.13
N LYS A 84 6.59 10.61 0.73
CA LYS A 84 5.84 11.50 1.63
C LYS A 84 4.96 10.75 2.61
N GLU A 85 4.29 9.71 2.15
CA GLU A 85 3.36 8.89 2.93
C GLU A 85 4.07 8.06 3.99
N PHE A 86 5.26 7.57 3.65
CA PHE A 86 6.10 6.76 4.52
C PHE A 86 7.20 7.61 5.22
N GLY A 87 7.05 8.94 5.26
CA GLY A 87 7.87 9.83 6.08
C GLY A 87 9.35 9.95 5.66
N LYS A 88 9.66 9.75 4.38
CA LYS A 88 11.01 9.83 3.80
C LYS A 88 11.43 11.21 3.30
N ASP A 89 10.54 12.21 3.32
CA ASP A 89 10.83 13.61 2.96
C ASP A 89 11.44 14.38 4.17
N GLN A 90 12.53 13.89 4.76
CA GLN A 90 13.30 14.62 5.77
C GLN A 90 14.78 14.75 5.39
#